data_AF-A0AAD5UC83-F1
#
_entry.id   AF-A0AAD5UC83-F1
#
_cell.length_a   1.000
_cell.length_b   1.000
_cell.length_c   1.000
_cell.angle_alpha   90.00
_cell.angle_beta   90.00
_cell.angle_gamma   90.00
#
_symmetry.space_group_name_H-M   'P 1'
#
loop_
_entity.id
_entity.type
_entity.pdbx_description
1 polymer ?
#
loop_
_entity_poly.entity_id
_entity_poly.type
_entity_poly.pdbx_seq_one_letter_code
_entity_poly.pdbx_strand_id
1 'polypeptide(L)'
;MGGDSQEKMLDDLNHKVKEVYRRCLGDTDGDLSTLQMLTSIENRLEQLFEQIELMPPDKVEEAEKMKDKERRQRLREEKLEAQRALQEERVQRALERARAPVKKKTGKPVVFRSAPPQKKKLEEHDTKKKEEEDLEYYWS
;
A
#
# COMPACT_ATOMS: atom_id res chain seq x y z
N MET A 1 -29.65 -42.15 4.18
CA MET A 1 -29.02 -40.88 4.61
C MET A 1 -28.06 -40.31 3.55
N GLY A 2 -28.32 -40.49 2.24
CA GLY A 2 -27.44 -39.98 1.16
C GLY A 2 -28.13 -39.08 0.15
N GLY A 3 -29.47 -39.12 0.05
CA GLY A 3 -30.25 -38.33 -0.90
C GLY A 3 -30.22 -36.83 -0.59
N ASP A 4 -30.49 -36.46 0.67
CA ASP A 4 -30.60 -35.05 1.08
C ASP A 4 -29.30 -34.25 0.85
N SER A 5 -28.14 -34.88 1.04
CA SER A 5 -26.84 -34.26 0.79
C SER A 5 -26.58 -34.03 -0.70
N GLN A 6 -27.03 -34.94 -1.55
CA GLN A 6 -26.88 -34.84 -3.00
C GLN A 6 -27.85 -33.81 -3.59
N GLU A 7 -29.07 -33.73 -3.07
CA GLU A 7 -30.06 -32.73 -3.48
C GLU A 7 -29.59 -31.31 -3.14
N LYS A 8 -29.06 -31.11 -1.93
CA LYS A 8 -28.45 -29.83 -1.54
C LYS A 8 -27.30 -29.42 -2.46
N MET A 9 -26.43 -30.38 -2.82
CA MET A 9 -25.31 -30.13 -3.74
C MET A 9 -25.80 -29.69 -5.13
N LEU A 10 -26.87 -30.29 -5.63
CA LEU A 10 -27.47 -29.92 -6.92
C LEU A 10 -28.09 -28.52 -6.88
N ASP A 11 -28.72 -28.14 -5.77
CA ASP A 11 -29.28 -26.80 -5.61
C ASP A 11 -28.19 -25.72 -5.51
N ASP A 12 -27.12 -25.98 -4.75
CA ASP A 12 -25.95 -25.10 -4.67
C ASP A 12 -25.29 -24.91 -6.05
N LEU A 13 -25.18 -26.00 -6.84
CA LEU A 13 -24.65 -25.94 -8.20
C LEU A 13 -25.55 -25.11 -9.12
N ASN A 14 -26.87 -25.32 -9.06
CA ASN A 14 -27.83 -24.56 -9.86
C ASN A 14 -27.77 -23.06 -9.54
N HIS A 15 -27.71 -22.71 -8.25
CA HIS A 15 -27.52 -21.33 -7.81
C HIS A 15 -26.24 -20.73 -8.39
N LYS A 16 -25.13 -21.47 -8.35
CA LYS A 16 -23.87 -20.96 -8.90
C LYS A 16 -23.92 -20.76 -10.40
N VAL A 17 -24.50 -21.71 -11.14
CA VAL A 17 -24.68 -21.62 -12.59
C VAL A 17 -25.53 -20.41 -12.95
N LYS A 18 -26.64 -20.18 -12.25
CA LYS A 18 -27.50 -19.00 -12.43
C LYS A 18 -26.75 -17.68 -12.19
N GLU A 19 -25.93 -17.62 -11.14
CA GLU A 19 -25.11 -16.43 -10.84
C GLU A 19 -24.13 -16.11 -11.98
N VAL A 20 -23.43 -17.14 -12.49
CA VAL A 20 -22.47 -16.98 -13.59
C VAL A 20 -23.19 -16.61 -14.89
N TYR A 21 -24.28 -17.30 -15.20
CA TYR A 21 -25.12 -17.01 -16.37
C TYR A 21 -25.52 -15.53 -16.39
N ARG A 22 -26.08 -15.03 -15.29
CA ARG A 22 -26.53 -13.63 -15.18
C ARG A 22 -25.40 -12.63 -15.37
N ARG A 23 -24.21 -12.90 -14.82
CA ARG A 23 -23.05 -12.00 -14.98
C ARG A 23 -22.51 -11.97 -16.41
N CYS A 24 -22.53 -13.11 -17.09
CA CYS A 24 -21.91 -13.24 -18.42
C CYS A 24 -22.88 -12.91 -19.57
N LEU A 25 -24.16 -13.22 -19.40
CA LEU A 25 -25.18 -13.22 -20.46
C LEU A 25 -26.40 -12.33 -20.16
N GLY A 26 -26.56 -11.87 -18.91
CA GLY A 26 -27.72 -11.10 -18.47
C GLY A 26 -28.87 -11.97 -17.96
N ASP A 27 -29.96 -11.33 -17.50
CA ASP A 27 -31.18 -12.03 -17.12
C ASP A 27 -32.02 -12.34 -18.36
N THR A 28 -32.49 -13.57 -18.46
CA THR A 28 -33.43 -14.03 -19.49
C THR A 28 -34.81 -14.25 -18.91
N ASP A 29 -35.86 -13.83 -19.62
CA ASP A 29 -37.26 -13.94 -19.18
C ASP A 29 -37.85 -15.37 -19.18
N GLY A 30 -37.04 -16.40 -19.50
CA GLY A 30 -37.47 -17.80 -19.58
C GLY A 30 -36.83 -18.71 -18.54
N ASP A 31 -37.57 -19.72 -18.10
CA ASP A 31 -37.07 -20.78 -17.21
C ASP A 31 -36.09 -21.70 -17.96
N LEU A 32 -34.81 -21.31 -17.97
CA LEU A 32 -33.73 -22.13 -18.50
C LEU A 32 -33.33 -23.22 -17.50
N SER A 33 -33.16 -24.44 -17.99
CA SER A 33 -32.54 -25.53 -17.26
C SER A 33 -31.05 -25.26 -17.01
N THR A 34 -30.50 -25.79 -15.91
CA THR A 34 -29.07 -25.69 -15.56
C THR A 34 -28.16 -26.12 -16.71
N LEU A 35 -28.53 -27.18 -17.45
CA LEU A 35 -27.75 -27.64 -18.61
C LEU A 35 -27.79 -26.65 -19.77
N GLN A 36 -28.94 -26.01 -20.01
CA GLN A 36 -29.08 -24.98 -21.05
C GLN A 36 -28.27 -23.72 -20.70
N MET A 37 -28.26 -23.33 -19.42
CA MET A 37 -27.42 -22.25 -18.92
C MET A 37 -25.93 -22.55 -19.13
N LEU A 38 -25.47 -23.75 -18.77
CA LEU A 38 -24.08 -24.18 -18.98
C LEU A 38 -23.69 -24.16 -20.47
N THR A 39 -24.53 -24.73 -21.34
CA THR A 39 -24.30 -24.74 -22.79
C THR A 39 -24.19 -23.31 -23.34
N SER A 40 -25.03 -22.40 -22.87
CA SER A 40 -24.99 -20.99 -23.28
C SER A 40 -23.70 -20.28 -22.82
N ILE A 41 -23.25 -20.59 -21.60
CA ILE A 41 -21.98 -20.07 -21.06
C ILE A 41 -20.80 -20.58 -21.89
N GLU A 42 -20.77 -21.87 -22.21
CA GLU A 42 -19.72 -22.50 -23.02
C GLU A 42 -19.65 -21.86 -24.42
N ASN A 43 -20.79 -21.73 -25.10
CA ASN A 43 -20.87 -21.08 -26.41
C ASN A 43 -20.38 -19.64 -26.36
N ARG A 44 -20.73 -18.90 -25.29
CA ARG A 44 -20.27 -17.52 -25.12
C ARG A 44 -18.76 -17.44 -24.93
N LEU A 45 -18.20 -18.37 -24.18
CA LEU A 45 -16.77 -18.45 -23.92
C LEU A 45 -16.00 -18.76 -25.21
N GLU A 46 -16.48 -19.70 -26.02
CA GLU A 46 -15.90 -20.03 -27.33
C GLU A 46 -15.94 -18.83 -28.29
N GLN A 47 -17.10 -18.16 -28.41
CA GLN A 47 -17.24 -16.94 -29.20
C GLN A 47 -16.26 -15.84 -28.78
N LEU A 48 -16.01 -15.68 -27.47
CA LEU A 48 -15.06 -14.68 -26.97
C LEU A 48 -13.63 -15.06 -27.33
N PHE A 49 -13.26 -16.33 -27.28
CA PHE A 49 -11.94 -16.78 -27.71
C PHE A 49 -11.72 -16.57 -29.20
N GLU A 50 -12.68 -16.94 -30.05
CA GLU A 50 -12.61 -16.66 -31.49
C GLU A 50 -12.43 -15.16 -31.75
N GLN A 51 -13.19 -14.31 -31.04
CA GLN A 51 -13.05 -12.86 -31.17
C GLN A 51 -11.66 -12.38 -30.79
N ILE A 52 -11.08 -12.89 -29.71
CA ILE A 52 -9.72 -12.54 -29.25
C ILE A 52 -8.69 -12.97 -30.30
N GLU A 53 -8.80 -14.18 -30.86
CA GLU A 53 -7.88 -14.67 -31.89
C GLU A 53 -7.97 -13.86 -33.19
N LEU A 54 -9.16 -13.36 -33.52
CA LEU A 54 -9.40 -12.53 -34.72
C LEU A 54 -9.07 -11.05 -34.53
N MET A 55 -8.69 -10.60 -33.32
CA MET A 55 -8.38 -9.18 -33.10
C MET A 55 -7.12 -8.76 -33.89
N PRO A 56 -7.19 -7.65 -34.66
CA PRO A 56 -6.01 -7.14 -35.35
C PRO A 56 -4.93 -6.72 -34.33
N PRO A 57 -3.68 -7.19 -34.48
CA PRO A 57 -2.62 -6.93 -33.50
C PRO A 57 -2.34 -5.43 -33.33
N ASP A 58 -2.41 -4.66 -34.42
CA ASP A 58 -2.19 -3.21 -34.41
C ASP A 58 -3.17 -2.47 -33.50
N LYS A 59 -4.45 -2.88 -33.51
CA LYS A 59 -5.49 -2.27 -32.67
C LYS A 59 -5.32 -2.63 -31.20
N VAL A 60 -4.86 -3.85 -30.92
CA VAL A 60 -4.55 -4.29 -29.55
C VAL A 60 -3.39 -3.49 -29.00
N GLU A 61 -2.30 -3.36 -29.77
CA GLU A 61 -1.13 -2.57 -29.37
C GLU A 61 -1.49 -1.09 -29.14
N GLU A 62 -2.34 -0.51 -29.99
CA GLU A 62 -2.83 0.85 -29.78
C GLU A 62 -3.65 0.99 -28.50
N ALA A 63 -4.57 0.05 -28.23
CA ALA A 63 -5.36 0.02 -27.02
C ALA A 63 -4.50 -0.14 -25.75
N GLU A 64 -3.49 -1.00 -25.78
CA GLU A 64 -2.51 -1.17 -24.71
C GLU A 64 -1.73 0.13 -24.46
N LYS A 65 -1.21 0.75 -25.51
CA LYS A 65 -0.50 2.05 -25.42
C LYS A 65 -1.39 3.13 -24.83
N MET A 66 -2.65 3.19 -25.23
CA MET A 66 -3.63 4.13 -24.66
C MET A 66 -3.86 3.88 -23.18
N LYS A 67 -4.09 2.63 -22.77
CA LYS A 67 -4.29 2.27 -21.36
C LYS A 67 -3.07 2.57 -20.50
N ASP A 68 -1.88 2.30 -21.00
CA ASP A 68 -0.64 2.62 -20.29
C ASP A 68 -0.36 4.14 -20.24
N LYS A 69 -0.77 4.89 -21.27
CA LYS A 69 -0.72 6.36 -21.23
C LYS A 69 -1.67 6.92 -20.18
N GLU A 70 -2.92 6.46 -20.17
CA GLU A 70 -3.95 6.84 -19.20
C GLU A 70 -3.49 6.54 -17.76
N ARG A 71 -3.00 5.32 -17.51
CA ARG A 71 -2.46 4.92 -16.20
C ARG A 71 -1.30 5.81 -15.77
N ARG A 72 -0.35 6.10 -16.67
CA ARG A 72 0.79 6.97 -16.36
C ARG A 72 0.35 8.40 -16.07
N GLN A 73 -0.63 8.91 -16.81
CA GLN A 73 -1.18 10.24 -16.60
C GLN A 73 -1.86 10.35 -15.24
N ARG A 74 -2.73 9.38 -14.90
CA ARG A 74 -3.41 9.33 -13.59
C ARG A 74 -2.42 9.35 -12.43
N LEU A 75 -1.39 8.51 -12.48
CA LEU A 75 -0.35 8.48 -11.44
C LEU A 75 0.42 9.81 -11.30
N ARG A 76 0.64 10.53 -12.41
CA ARG A 76 1.28 11.85 -12.36
C ARG A 76 0.36 12.89 -11.75
N GLU A 77 -0.91 12.88 -12.12
CA GLU A 77 -1.93 13.80 -11.60
C GLU A 77 -2.11 13.60 -10.10
N GLU A 78 -2.29 12.35 -9.63
CA GLU A 78 -2.37 12.01 -8.21
C GLU A 78 -1.14 12.49 -7.43
N LYS A 79 0.07 12.31 -7.98
CA LYS A 79 1.31 12.78 -7.34
C LYS A 79 1.37 14.31 -7.28
N LEU A 80 0.97 15.00 -8.35
CA LEU A 80 0.98 16.45 -8.41
C LEU A 80 -0.05 17.03 -7.42
N GLU A 81 -1.23 16.42 -7.33
CA GLU A 81 -2.28 16.82 -6.40
C GLU A 81 -1.84 16.62 -4.95
N ALA A 82 -1.22 15.48 -4.62
CA ALA A 82 -0.66 15.25 -3.29
C ALA A 82 0.41 16.29 -2.93
N GLN A 83 1.27 16.67 -3.88
CA GLN A 83 2.28 17.71 -3.66
C GLN A 83 1.64 19.09 -3.47
N ARG A 84 0.60 19.43 -4.24
CA ARG A 84 -0.15 20.68 -4.09
C ARG A 84 -0.82 20.75 -2.72
N ALA A 85 -1.53 19.70 -2.30
CA ALA A 85 -2.18 19.63 -1.00
C ALA A 85 -1.18 19.84 0.16
N LEU A 86 -0.01 19.18 0.09
CA LEU A 86 1.03 19.38 1.10
C LEU A 86 1.56 20.82 1.11
N GLN A 87 1.74 21.42 -0.06
CA GLN A 87 2.21 22.80 -0.16
C GLN A 87 1.16 23.79 0.36
N GLU A 88 -0.11 23.57 0.03
CA GLU A 88 -1.24 24.36 0.53
C GLU A 88 -1.36 24.27 2.05
N GLU A 89 -1.22 23.08 2.64
CA GLU A 89 -1.20 22.89 4.10
C GLU A 89 -0.06 23.68 4.75
N ARG A 90 1.14 23.66 4.16
CA ARG A 90 2.30 24.42 4.65
C ARG A 90 2.06 25.93 4.61
N VAL A 91 1.51 26.43 3.50
CA VAL A 91 1.18 27.84 3.33
C VAL A 91 0.11 28.25 4.34
N GLN A 92 -0.95 27.45 4.49
CA GLN A 92 -2.02 27.69 5.44
C GLN A 92 -1.51 27.76 6.88
N ARG A 93 -0.68 26.79 7.31
CA ARG A 93 -0.05 26.79 8.64
C ARG A 93 0.85 28.01 8.87
N ALA A 94 1.57 28.46 7.84
CA ALA A 94 2.40 29.66 7.92
C ALA A 94 1.55 30.93 8.07
N LEU A 95 0.45 31.04 7.31
CA LEU A 95 -0.50 32.15 7.40
C LEU A 95 -1.17 32.20 8.77
N GLU A 96 -1.60 31.06 9.31
CA GLU A 96 -2.16 30.97 10.66
C GLU A 96 -1.16 31.41 11.72
N ARG A 97 0.10 30.98 11.63
CA ARG A 97 1.17 31.43 12.53
C ARG A 97 1.42 32.94 12.42
N ALA A 98 1.36 33.50 11.22
CA ALA A 98 1.54 34.94 11.01
C ALA A 98 0.36 35.77 11.54
N ARG A 99 -0.87 35.24 11.47
CA ARG A 99 -2.07 35.86 12.03
C ARG A 99 -2.17 35.71 13.54
N ALA A 100 -1.55 34.69 14.13
CA ALA A 100 -1.60 34.44 15.56
C ALA A 100 -1.03 35.63 16.35
N PRO A 101 -1.69 36.06 17.44
CA PRO A 101 -1.21 37.17 18.23
C PRO A 101 0.16 36.84 18.84
N VAL A 102 1.12 37.75 18.67
CA VAL A 102 2.47 37.60 19.24
C VAL A 102 2.37 37.57 20.76
N LYS A 103 2.69 36.42 21.37
CA LYS A 103 2.76 36.30 22.83
C LYS A 103 3.95 37.10 23.34
N LYS A 104 3.68 38.31 23.82
CA LYS A 104 4.69 39.15 24.48
C LYS A 104 5.12 38.45 25.77
N LYS A 105 6.40 38.09 25.88
CA LYS A 105 6.97 37.64 27.15
C LYS A 105 7.11 38.87 28.04
N THR A 106 6.33 38.93 29.11
CA THR A 106 6.45 39.98 30.12
C THR A 106 7.58 39.64 31.08
N GLY A 107 8.56 40.54 31.24
CA GLY A 107 9.67 40.40 32.18
C GLY A 107 10.96 39.82 31.58
N LYS A 108 12.00 39.77 32.41
CA LYS A 108 13.35 39.31 32.03
C LYS A 108 13.38 37.76 32.00
N PRO A 109 13.81 37.10 30.91
CA PRO A 109 13.92 35.65 30.86
C PRO A 109 14.85 35.13 31.96
N VAL A 110 14.42 34.11 32.69
CA VAL A 110 15.28 33.41 33.65
C VAL A 110 16.35 32.67 32.86
N VAL A 111 17.61 33.06 33.06
CA VAL A 111 18.77 32.34 32.49
C VAL A 111 19.27 31.35 33.53
N PHE A 112 19.38 30.08 33.14
CA PHE A 112 20.06 29.09 33.96
C PHE A 112 21.55 29.43 34.01
N ARG A 113 22.14 29.37 35.22
CA ARG A 113 23.58 29.55 35.39
C ARG A 113 24.29 28.27 34.98
N SER A 114 25.47 28.39 34.37
CA SER A 114 26.33 27.25 34.10
C SER A 114 26.62 26.49 35.40
N ALA A 115 26.49 25.17 35.38
CA ALA A 115 26.88 24.33 36.51
C ALA A 115 28.40 24.47 36.74
N PRO A 116 28.88 24.56 37.99
CA PRO A 116 30.30 24.59 38.29
C PRO A 116 31.00 23.32 37.72
N PRO A 117 32.25 23.43 37.25
CA PRO A 117 32.99 22.28 36.76
C PRO A 117 33.13 21.22 37.85
N GLN A 118 32.65 20.01 37.58
CA GLN A 118 32.75 18.90 38.50
C GLN A 118 34.20 18.40 38.57
N LYS A 119 34.76 18.31 39.78
CA LYS A 119 36.07 17.68 39.99
C LYS A 119 35.94 16.19 39.69
N LYS A 120 36.57 15.72 38.62
CA LYS A 120 36.74 14.28 38.36
C LYS A 120 37.53 13.68 39.53
N LYS A 121 37.02 12.62 40.16
CA LYS A 121 37.83 11.81 41.08
C LYS A 121 38.92 11.13 40.24
N LEU A 122 40.19 11.26 40.64
CA LEU A 122 41.23 10.40 40.10
C LEU A 122 40.86 8.97 40.50
N GLU A 123 40.70 8.08 39.54
CA GLU A 123 40.71 6.65 39.84
C GLU A 123 42.17 6.25 40.04
N GLU A 124 42.50 5.75 41.23
CA GLU A 124 43.79 5.09 41.48
C GLU A 124 43.78 3.78 40.67
N HIS A 125 44.41 3.82 39.50
CA HIS A 125 44.66 2.62 38.73
C HIS A 125 45.84 1.88 39.39
N ASP A 126 45.64 0.62 39.77
CA ASP A 126 46.69 -0.21 40.38
C ASP A 126 47.85 -0.38 39.37
N THR A 127 48.95 0.34 39.60
CA THR A 127 50.11 0.37 38.69
C THR A 127 50.93 -0.91 38.76
N LYS A 128 50.74 -1.74 39.80
CA LYS A 128 51.52 -2.96 40.01
C LYS A 128 51.34 -3.97 38.89
N LYS A 129 50.12 -4.12 38.38
CA LYS A 129 49.83 -5.06 37.29
C LYS A 129 50.48 -4.65 35.98
N LYS A 130 50.60 -3.33 35.74
CA LYS A 130 51.26 -2.78 34.56
C LYS A 130 52.78 -2.89 34.67
N GLU A 131 53.32 -2.67 35.86
CA GLU A 131 54.75 -2.85 36.14
C GLU A 131 55.19 -4.32 36.01
N GLU A 132 54.34 -5.28 36.42
CA GLU A 132 54.59 -6.72 36.20
C GLU A 132 54.59 -7.09 34.72
N GLU A 133 53.58 -6.66 33.95
CA GLU A 133 53.50 -6.91 32.50
C GLU A 133 54.71 -6.30 31.74
N ASP A 134 55.13 -5.08 32.11
CA ASP A 134 56.29 -4.42 31.51
C ASP A 134 57.61 -5.13 31.88
N LEU A 135 57.73 -5.69 33.09
CA LEU A 135 58.90 -6.47 33.50
C LEU A 135 58.98 -7.81 32.76
N GLU A 136 57.86 -8.54 32.63
CA GLU A 136 57.81 -9.80 31.88
C GLU A 136 58.19 -9.60 30.41
N TYR A 137 57.78 -8.48 29.80
CA TYR A 137 58.17 -8.12 28.44
C TYR A 137 59.66 -7.79 28.28
N TYR A 138 60.31 -7.22 29.31
CA TYR A 138 61.73 -6.87 29.24
C TYR A 138 62.67 -8.08 29.41
N TRP A 139 62.23 -9.13 30.11
CA TRP A 139 63.02 -10.33 30.37
C TRP A 139 62.67 -11.53 29.49
N SER A 140 61.72 -11.38 28.55
CA SER A 140 61.42 -12.36 27.49
C SER A 140 62.25 -12.11 26.23
#